data_AF-A0A8S9JFR9-F1
#
_entry.id   AF-A0A8S9JFR9-F1
#
_cell.length_a   1.000
_cell.length_b   1.000
_cell.length_c   1.000
_cell.angle_alpha   90.00
_cell.angle_beta   90.00
_cell.angle_gamma   90.00
#
_symmetry.space_group_name_H-M   'P 1'
#
loop_
_entity.id
_entity.type
_entity.pdbx_description
1 polymer ?
#
loop_
_entity_poly.entity_id
_entity_poly.type
_entity_poly.pdbx_seq_one_letter_code
_entity_poly.pdbx_strand_id
1 'polypeptide(L)'
;MEYPAKPVGEGIRLEDYPMVLVQIPMCNEKEVYQQSIGAVCMLDWPKERMLIQILDDSSELDVQVLIKAEVQKWQQRGVRIVYRHRLIRTGYKAGNLKAAMNCEYVKDYEFVAIFDADFQPPAEFLKKTVPHFKCQAKKSLDSDYALQAHLDRF
;
A
#
# COMPACT_ATOMS: atom_id res chain seq x y z
N MET A 1 33.51 6.69 -14.76
CA MET A 1 33.08 7.61 -13.70
C MET A 1 32.49 6.73 -12.61
N GLU A 2 33.34 6.31 -11.68
CA GLU A 2 32.97 5.39 -10.60
C GLU A 2 32.17 6.16 -9.55
N TYR A 3 31.01 5.61 -9.18
CA TYR A 3 30.26 6.09 -8.03
C TYR A 3 31.00 5.67 -6.76
N PRO A 4 31.33 6.58 -5.83
CA PRO A 4 31.97 6.19 -4.59
C PRO A 4 31.01 5.29 -3.81
N ALA A 5 31.48 4.10 -3.44
CA ALA A 5 30.78 3.23 -2.51
C ALA A 5 30.60 3.99 -1.18
N LYS A 6 29.34 4.21 -0.76
CA LYS A 6 29.05 4.77 0.56
C LYS A 6 29.55 3.78 1.64
N PRO A 7 30.17 4.28 2.73
CA PRO A 7 30.70 3.41 3.76
C PRO A 7 29.57 2.59 4.40
N VAL A 8 29.84 1.30 4.56
CA VAL A 8 29.01 0.34 5.29
C VAL A 8 29.09 0.73 6.78
N GLY A 9 28.01 1.28 7.35
CA GLY A 9 28.01 1.61 8.78
C GLY A 9 26.96 2.58 9.31
N GLU A 10 26.15 3.24 8.48
CA GLU A 10 25.00 4.02 8.97
C GLU A 10 23.74 3.16 8.90
N GLY A 11 23.27 2.68 10.05
CA GLY A 11 21.95 2.03 10.13
C GLY A 11 20.88 3.01 9.68
N ILE A 12 20.03 2.59 8.73
CA ILE A 12 18.91 3.39 8.24
C ILE A 12 18.01 3.71 9.44
N ARG A 13 17.81 4.99 9.75
CA ARG A 13 17.00 5.42 10.89
C ARG A 13 15.52 5.31 10.53
N LEU A 14 14.65 5.16 11.53
CA LEU A 14 13.20 5.11 11.29
C LEU A 14 12.68 6.38 10.60
N GLU A 15 13.33 7.53 10.82
CA GLU A 15 13.04 8.82 10.17
C GLU A 15 13.38 8.85 8.68
N ASP A 16 14.23 7.95 8.19
CA ASP A 16 14.58 7.87 6.78
C ASP A 16 13.50 7.20 5.93
N TYR A 17 12.62 6.44 6.58
CA TYR A 17 11.47 5.77 5.97
C TYR A 17 10.27 6.74 5.94
N PRO A 18 9.85 7.22 4.76
CA PRO A 18 8.64 8.02 4.65
C PRO A 18 7.40 7.21 5.05
N MET A 19 6.33 7.91 5.42
CA MET A 19 5.05 7.27 5.71
C MET A 19 4.43 6.71 4.42
N VAL A 20 4.13 5.41 4.38
CA VAL A 20 3.54 4.73 3.21
C VAL A 20 2.16 4.17 3.52
N LEU A 21 1.17 4.56 2.72
CA LEU A 21 -0.14 3.94 2.70
C LEU A 21 -0.16 2.87 1.61
N VAL A 22 -0.52 1.63 1.94
CA VAL A 22 -0.70 0.55 0.98
C VAL A 22 -2.19 0.31 0.79
N GLN A 23 -2.68 0.26 -0.44
CA GLN A 23 -4.08 0.01 -0.77
C GLN A 23 -4.23 -1.25 -1.62
N ILE A 24 -5.19 -2.09 -1.26
CA ILE A 24 -5.64 -3.21 -2.08
C ILE A 24 -7.14 -3.07 -2.33
N PRO A 25 -7.57 -2.62 -3.52
CA PRO A 25 -8.95 -2.73 -3.95
C PRO A 25 -9.32 -4.18 -4.23
N MET A 26 -10.43 -4.64 -3.63
CA MET A 26 -11.01 -5.96 -3.78
C MET A 26 -12.49 -5.84 -4.20
N CYS A 27 -12.96 -6.71 -5.08
CA CYS A 27 -14.33 -6.95 -5.49
C CYS A 27 -14.55 -8.44 -5.84
N ASN A 28 -15.05 -9.24 -4.88
CA ASN A 28 -15.38 -10.66 -4.95
C ASN A 28 -14.18 -11.64 -5.11
N GLU A 29 -12.98 -11.31 -4.61
CA GLU A 29 -11.76 -12.15 -4.75
C GLU A 29 -11.64 -13.26 -3.70
N LYS A 30 -12.54 -14.24 -3.78
CA LYS A 30 -12.58 -15.37 -2.84
C LYS A 30 -11.32 -16.25 -2.85
N GLU A 31 -10.67 -16.41 -4.01
CA GLU A 31 -9.52 -17.31 -4.13
C GLU A 31 -8.20 -16.68 -3.72
N VAL A 32 -8.03 -15.37 -3.88
CA VAL A 32 -6.72 -14.71 -3.78
C VAL A 32 -6.58 -13.77 -2.57
N TYR A 33 -7.67 -13.42 -1.88
CA TYR A 33 -7.62 -12.43 -0.79
C TYR A 33 -6.57 -12.76 0.28
N GLN A 34 -6.44 -14.03 0.68
CA GLN A 34 -5.50 -14.43 1.73
C GLN A 34 -4.05 -14.22 1.32
N GLN A 35 -3.72 -14.58 0.08
CA GLN A 35 -2.37 -14.49 -0.47
C GLN A 35 -1.98 -13.03 -0.68
N SER A 36 -2.89 -12.23 -1.23
CA SER A 36 -2.67 -10.81 -1.47
C SER A 36 -2.53 -10.01 -0.18
N ILE A 37 -3.45 -10.17 0.79
CA ILE A 37 -3.35 -9.54 2.11
C ILE A 37 -2.08 -10.01 2.81
N GLY A 38 -1.78 -11.30 2.75
CA GLY A 38 -0.55 -11.86 3.33
C GLY A 38 0.71 -11.22 2.77
N ALA A 39 0.79 -11.09 1.44
CA ALA A 39 1.95 -10.51 0.76
C ALA A 39 2.20 -9.06 1.19
N VAL A 40 1.17 -8.21 1.24
CA VAL A 40 1.36 -6.81 1.70
C VAL A 40 1.67 -6.71 3.18
N CYS A 41 1.11 -7.59 4.02
CA CYS A 41 1.42 -7.64 5.44
C CYS A 41 2.87 -8.07 5.73
N MET A 42 3.52 -8.71 4.76
CA MET A 42 4.91 -9.16 4.83
C MET A 42 5.90 -8.20 4.16
N LEU A 43 5.44 -7.04 3.67
CA LEU A 43 6.35 -6.02 3.14
C LEU A 43 7.37 -5.61 4.21
N ASP A 44 8.64 -5.61 3.80
CA ASP A 44 9.77 -5.25 4.64
C ASP A 44 9.86 -3.72 4.73
N TRP A 45 9.00 -3.15 5.56
CA TRP A 45 8.93 -1.73 5.90
C TRP A 45 8.65 -1.58 7.39
N PRO A 46 9.16 -0.52 8.07
CA PRO A 46 8.85 -0.32 9.47
C PRO A 46 7.33 -0.22 9.69
N LYS A 47 6.81 -1.02 10.62
CA LYS A 47 5.36 -1.14 10.86
C LYS A 47 4.73 0.18 11.27
N GLU A 48 5.48 1.01 11.99
CA GLU A 48 5.07 2.35 12.44
C GLU A 48 5.01 3.35 11.28
N ARG A 49 5.67 3.05 10.16
CA ARG A 49 5.74 3.88 8.95
C ARG A 49 4.85 3.36 7.82
N MET A 50 4.03 2.35 8.07
CA MET A 50 3.12 1.77 7.08
C MET A 50 1.70 1.59 7.62
N LEU A 51 0.71 1.80 6.77
CA LEU A 51 -0.68 1.38 6.99
C LEU A 51 -1.18 0.66 5.75
N ILE A 52 -1.88 -0.45 5.95
CA ILE A 52 -2.51 -1.22 4.87
C ILE A 52 -4.01 -0.96 4.89
N GLN A 53 -4.60 -0.69 3.74
CA GLN A 53 -6.02 -0.51 3.51
C GLN A 53 -6.52 -1.58 2.56
N ILE A 54 -7.43 -2.41 3.05
CA ILE A 54 -8.20 -3.33 2.21
C ILE A 54 -9.51 -2.64 1.87
N LEU A 55 -9.72 -2.38 0.59
CA LEU A 55 -10.85 -1.62 0.06
C LEU A 55 -11.81 -2.56 -0.65
N ASP A 56 -12.77 -3.10 0.07
CA ASP A 56 -13.68 -4.14 -0.40
C ASP A 56 -14.99 -3.57 -1.00
N ASP A 57 -15.20 -3.78 -2.28
CA ASP A 57 -16.43 -3.47 -3.03
C ASP A 57 -17.28 -4.74 -3.33
N SER A 58 -16.97 -5.87 -2.68
CA SER A 58 -17.68 -7.14 -2.86
C SER A 58 -19.16 -7.00 -2.54
N SER A 59 -20.03 -7.60 -3.36
CA SER A 59 -21.47 -7.68 -3.08
C SER A 59 -21.84 -8.95 -2.32
N GLU A 60 -20.97 -9.95 -2.34
CA GLU A 60 -21.19 -11.26 -1.73
C GLU A 60 -20.81 -11.24 -0.25
N LEU A 61 -21.80 -11.48 0.62
CA LEU A 61 -21.63 -11.37 2.07
C LEU A 61 -20.61 -12.37 2.63
N ASP A 62 -20.57 -13.59 2.09
CA ASP A 62 -19.58 -14.61 2.48
C ASP A 62 -18.16 -14.15 2.16
N VAL A 63 -17.93 -13.53 1.01
CA VAL A 63 -16.63 -12.96 0.65
C VAL A 63 -16.24 -11.80 1.58
N GLN A 64 -17.16 -10.87 1.86
CA GLN A 64 -16.92 -9.77 2.81
C GLN A 64 -16.51 -10.29 4.19
N VAL A 65 -17.18 -11.34 4.69
CA VAL A 65 -16.87 -11.97 5.98
C VAL A 65 -15.46 -12.57 5.97
N LEU A 66 -15.07 -13.26 4.89
CA LEU A 66 -13.75 -13.85 4.75
C LEU A 66 -12.63 -12.80 4.72
N ILE A 67 -12.78 -11.75 3.92
CA ILE A 67 -11.79 -10.66 3.81
C ILE A 67 -11.65 -9.95 5.17
N LYS A 68 -12.78 -9.62 5.81
CA LYS A 68 -12.78 -8.96 7.12
C LYS A 68 -12.12 -9.84 8.20
N ALA A 69 -12.35 -11.15 8.19
CA ALA A 69 -11.73 -12.09 9.12
C ALA A 69 -10.21 -12.16 8.94
N GLU A 70 -9.70 -12.18 7.71
CA GLU A 70 -8.26 -12.17 7.45
C GLU A 70 -7.62 -10.84 7.89
N VAL A 71 -8.27 -9.70 7.67
CA VAL A 71 -7.82 -8.41 8.19
C VAL A 71 -7.72 -8.45 9.72
N GLN A 72 -8.74 -8.95 10.42
CA GLN A 72 -8.73 -9.07 11.88
C GLN A 72 -7.60 -9.96 12.40
N LYS A 73 -7.34 -11.09 11.74
CA LYS A 73 -6.22 -11.98 12.06
C LYS A 73 -4.88 -11.27 11.96
N TRP A 74 -4.66 -10.41 10.96
CA TRP A 74 -3.43 -9.62 10.86
C TRP A 74 -3.34 -8.48 11.88
N GLN A 75 -4.47 -7.85 12.22
CA GLN A 75 -4.53 -6.88 13.33
C GLN A 75 -4.10 -7.52 14.65
N GLN A 76 -4.55 -8.74 14.96
CA GLN A 76 -4.14 -9.48 16.16
C GLN A 76 -2.64 -9.80 16.19
N ARG A 77 -1.98 -9.85 15.02
CA ARG A 77 -0.52 -10.00 14.89
C ARG A 77 0.25 -8.67 14.99
N GLY A 78 -0.45 -7.57 15.29
CA GLY A 78 0.11 -6.23 15.42
C GLY A 78 0.43 -5.54 14.09
N VAL A 79 -0.16 -5.99 12.97
CA VAL A 79 -0.05 -5.28 11.69
C VAL A 79 -1.05 -4.12 11.67
N ARG A 80 -0.60 -2.94 11.24
CA ARG A 80 -1.46 -1.78 11.00
C ARG A 80 -2.19 -1.97 9.68
N ILE A 81 -3.37 -2.57 9.75
CA ILE A 81 -4.24 -2.85 8.61
C ILE A 81 -5.68 -2.46 8.95
N VAL A 82 -6.40 -1.89 7.97
CA VAL A 82 -7.80 -1.52 8.11
C VAL A 82 -8.63 -2.09 6.96
N TYR A 83 -9.83 -2.54 7.28
CA TYR A 83 -10.83 -2.98 6.32
C TYR A 83 -11.82 -1.85 6.07
N ARG A 84 -12.12 -1.57 4.81
CA ARG A 84 -13.14 -0.60 4.40
C ARG A 84 -14.05 -1.22 3.36
N HIS A 85 -15.35 -1.11 3.60
CA HIS A 85 -16.37 -1.50 2.64
C HIS A 85 -17.22 -0.28 2.25
N ARG A 86 -17.55 -0.14 0.97
CA ARG A 86 -18.42 0.94 0.48
C ARG A 86 -19.83 0.42 0.22
N LEU A 87 -20.81 1.09 0.83
CA LEU A 87 -22.23 0.82 0.58
C LEU A 87 -22.70 1.26 -0.82
N ILE A 88 -22.05 2.27 -1.42
CA ILE A 88 -22.41 2.83 -2.72
C ILE A 88 -21.23 2.68 -3.68
N ARG A 89 -21.36 1.78 -4.65
CA ARG A 89 -20.38 1.53 -5.71
C ARG A 89 -20.47 2.58 -6.82
N THR A 90 -20.11 3.82 -6.51
CA THR A 90 -19.92 4.86 -7.53
C THR A 90 -18.47 4.86 -8.02
N GLY A 91 -18.27 4.93 -9.33
CA GLY A 91 -16.95 5.06 -9.97
C GLY A 91 -16.06 3.81 -9.96
N TYR A 92 -16.59 2.63 -9.62
CA TYR A 92 -15.84 1.35 -9.59
C TYR A 92 -14.49 1.50 -8.84
N LYS A 93 -13.39 0.97 -9.41
CA LYS A 93 -12.05 1.01 -8.84
C LYS A 93 -11.55 2.43 -8.56
N ALA A 94 -11.69 3.33 -9.53
CA ALA A 94 -11.26 4.73 -9.38
C ALA A 94 -12.04 5.45 -8.26
N GLY A 95 -13.34 5.17 -8.15
CA GLY A 95 -14.16 5.66 -7.05
C GLY A 95 -13.74 5.11 -5.69
N ASN A 96 -13.30 3.86 -5.63
CA ASN A 96 -12.87 3.21 -4.38
C ASN A 96 -11.60 3.87 -3.84
N LEU A 97 -10.62 4.03 -4.72
CA LEU A 97 -9.38 4.73 -4.43
C LEU A 97 -9.66 6.18 -3.98
N LYS A 98 -10.49 6.92 -4.73
CA LYS A 98 -10.86 8.30 -4.37
C LYS A 98 -11.53 8.39 -3.00
N ALA A 99 -12.47 7.48 -2.69
CA ALA A 99 -13.15 7.47 -1.40
C ALA A 99 -12.19 7.16 -0.24
N ALA A 100 -11.27 6.22 -0.46
CA ALA A 100 -10.24 5.88 0.52
C ALA A 100 -9.28 7.04 0.79
N MET A 101 -8.90 7.79 -0.25
CA MET A 101 -8.04 8.97 -0.17
C MET A 101 -8.64 10.15 0.61
N ASN A 102 -9.97 10.22 0.73
CA ASN A 102 -10.65 11.27 1.50
C ASN A 102 -10.60 11.06 3.03
N CYS A 103 -10.04 9.95 3.52
CA CYS A 103 -9.92 9.72 4.96
C CYS A 103 -8.87 10.67 5.57
N GLU A 104 -9.19 11.31 6.69
CA GLU A 104 -8.33 12.37 7.26
C GLU A 104 -6.89 11.94 7.51
N TYR A 105 -6.69 10.72 8.04
CA TYR A 105 -5.36 10.18 8.32
C TYR A 105 -4.52 9.92 7.07
N VAL A 106 -5.11 9.89 5.86
CA VAL A 106 -4.34 9.68 4.62
C VAL A 106 -3.35 10.82 4.40
N LYS A 107 -3.67 12.02 4.90
CA LYS A 107 -2.79 13.19 4.83
C LYS A 107 -1.48 13.02 5.60
N ASP A 108 -1.42 12.04 6.51
CA ASP A 108 -0.20 11.72 7.27
C ASP A 108 0.75 10.80 6.49
N TYR A 109 0.38 10.36 5.28
CA TYR A 109 1.15 9.46 4.44
C TYR A 109 1.73 10.19 3.23
N GLU A 110 3.03 10.02 3.00
CA GLU A 110 3.78 10.72 1.95
C GLU A 110 3.70 10.01 0.59
N PHE A 111 3.47 8.70 0.61
CA PHE A 111 3.34 7.86 -0.57
C PHE A 111 2.16 6.91 -0.43
N VAL A 112 1.48 6.64 -1.55
CA VAL A 112 0.41 5.64 -1.63
C VAL A 112 0.80 4.56 -2.62
N ALA A 113 0.95 3.32 -2.17
CA ALA A 113 1.19 2.15 -3.02
C ALA A 113 -0.12 1.39 -3.25
N ILE A 114 -0.55 1.28 -4.50
CA ILE A 114 -1.76 0.54 -4.86
C ILE A 114 -1.37 -0.79 -5.51
N PHE A 115 -1.87 -1.90 -4.97
CA PHE A 115 -1.68 -3.25 -5.51
C PHE A 115 -3.02 -3.87 -5.90
N ASP A 116 -3.07 -4.55 -7.04
CA ASP A 116 -4.25 -5.31 -7.44
C ASP A 116 -4.44 -6.54 -6.54
N ALA A 117 -5.67 -7.00 -6.37
CA ALA A 117 -6.03 -8.07 -5.43
C ALA A 117 -5.42 -9.44 -5.76
N ASP A 118 -4.95 -9.65 -6.98
CA ASP A 118 -4.23 -10.85 -7.42
C ASP A 118 -2.70 -10.68 -7.39
N PHE A 119 -2.21 -9.48 -7.11
CA PHE A 119 -0.79 -9.19 -7.06
C PHE A 119 -0.19 -9.50 -5.68
N GLN A 120 0.96 -10.17 -5.70
CA GLN A 120 1.72 -10.54 -4.51
C GLN A 120 3.07 -9.83 -4.58
N PRO A 121 3.20 -8.60 -4.05
CA PRO A 121 4.45 -7.86 -4.13
C PRO A 121 5.57 -8.60 -3.39
N PRO A 122 6.80 -8.60 -3.91
CA PRO A 122 7.95 -9.10 -3.16
C PRO A 122 8.16 -8.24 -1.90
N ALA A 123 8.64 -8.86 -0.81
CA ALA A 123 8.76 -8.20 0.49
C ALA A 123 9.58 -6.90 0.42
N GLU A 124 10.62 -6.86 -0.41
CA GLU A 124 11.50 -5.72 -0.57
C GLU A 124 10.97 -4.64 -1.55
N PHE A 125 9.73 -4.76 -2.05
CA PHE A 125 9.16 -3.85 -3.05
C PHE A 125 9.28 -2.38 -2.64
N LEU A 126 8.83 -2.02 -1.44
CA LEU A 126 8.86 -0.61 -0.97
C LEU A 126 10.31 -0.09 -0.83
N LYS A 127 11.22 -0.91 -0.33
CA LYS A 127 12.66 -0.56 -0.22
C LYS A 127 13.29 -0.33 -1.59
N LYS A 128 12.87 -1.07 -2.61
CA LYS A 128 13.36 -0.91 -3.99
C LYS A 128 12.71 0.27 -4.72
N THR A 129 11.46 0.63 -4.43
CA THR A 129 10.72 1.64 -5.21
C THR A 129 10.74 3.03 -4.58
N VAL A 130 10.44 3.15 -3.29
CA VAL A 130 10.25 4.43 -2.59
C VAL A 130 11.49 5.36 -2.68
N PRO A 131 12.75 4.88 -2.55
CA PRO A 131 13.92 5.75 -2.66
C PRO A 131 14.04 6.49 -4.00
N HIS A 132 13.55 5.91 -5.10
CA HIS A 132 13.58 6.55 -6.41
C HIS A 132 12.69 7.81 -6.44
N PHE A 133 11.55 7.77 -5.77
CA PHE A 133 10.64 8.92 -5.65
C PHE A 133 11.14 9.95 -4.62
N LYS A 134 11.83 9.51 -3.56
CA LYS A 134 12.48 10.41 -2.59
C LYS A 134 13.58 11.26 -3.24
N CYS A 135 14.35 10.69 -4.17
CA CYS A 135 15.35 11.42 -4.94
C CYS A 135 14.72 12.38 -5.97
N GLN A 136 13.58 12.02 -6.56
CA GLN A 136 12.85 12.88 -7.48
C GLN A 136 12.15 14.04 -6.78
N ALA A 137 11.73 13.93 -5.51
CA ALA A 137 11.13 15.05 -4.79
C ALA A 137 12.06 16.29 -4.63
N LYS A 138 13.38 16.14 -4.91
CA LYS A 138 14.35 17.25 -4.99
C LYS A 138 14.55 17.81 -6.42
N LYS A 139 13.94 17.22 -7.43
CA LYS A 139 13.89 17.71 -8.81
C LYS A 139 12.43 17.91 -9.19
N SER A 140 12.05 19.18 -9.28
CA SER A 140 10.76 19.70 -9.76
C SER A 140 10.01 18.82 -10.78
N LEU A 141 8.68 18.90 -10.68
CA LEU A 141 7.71 18.89 -11.80
C LEU A 141 8.35 18.66 -13.17
N ASP A 142 8.16 17.47 -13.74
CA ASP A 142 7.76 17.25 -15.14
C ASP A 142 7.77 15.75 -15.49
N SER A 143 6.60 15.29 -15.95
CA SER A 143 6.37 14.25 -16.97
C SER A 143 6.82 12.78 -16.76
N ASP A 144 5.80 11.93 -16.69
CA ASP A 144 5.61 10.59 -17.28
C ASP A 144 6.65 9.48 -17.09
N TYR A 145 6.35 8.57 -16.15
CA TYR A 145 6.62 7.13 -16.28
C TYR A 145 5.52 6.33 -15.58
N ALA A 146 4.51 5.89 -16.34
CA ALA A 146 3.53 4.91 -15.90
C ALA A 146 4.14 3.50 -15.92
N LEU A 147 4.35 2.93 -14.74
CA LEU A 147 4.61 1.50 -14.53
C LEU A 147 3.48 0.95 -13.65
N GLN A 148 3.02 -0.27 -13.96
CA GLN A 148 1.90 -0.99 -13.36
C GLN A 148 2.13 -1.35 -11.87
N ALA A 149 2.18 -0.31 -11.04
CA ALA A 149 1.95 -0.22 -9.60
C ALA A 149 1.73 1.29 -9.41
N HIS A 150 0.48 1.73 -9.26
CA HIS A 150 0.19 3.17 -9.20
C HIS A 150 0.66 3.69 -7.84
N LEU A 151 1.91 4.12 -7.79
CA LEU A 151 2.48 4.89 -6.69
C LEU A 151 2.21 6.37 -6.97
N ASP A 152 0.97 6.78 -6.73
CA ASP A 152 0.59 8.18 -6.90
C ASP A 152 1.05 8.99 -5.69
N ARG A 153 1.72 10.12 -5.96
CA ARG A 153 1.94 11.17 -4.98
C ARG A 153 0.70 12.07 -5.01
N PHE A 154 -0.11 12.00 -3.97
CA PHE A 154 -1.28 12.87 -3.77
C PHE A 154 -0.94 14.03 -2.85
#